data_AF-A0A7C6B3Q8-F1
#
_entry.id   AF-A0A7C6B3Q8-F1
#
_cell.length_a   1.000
_cell.length_b   1.000
_cell.length_c   1.000
_cell.angle_alpha   90.00
_cell.angle_beta   90.00
_cell.angle_gamma   90.00
#
_symmetry.space_group_name_H-M   'P 1'
#
loop_
_entity.id
_entity.type
_entity.pdbx_description
1 polymer ?
#
loop_
_entity_poly.entity_id
_entity_poly.type
_entity_poly.pdbx_seq_one_letter_code
_entity_poly.pdbx_strand_id
1 'polypeptide(L)' 'ARFSSGLSVLDFMKRTTLAKMSPASLAAIGPAAETLARSESLQAHGLSVRVRLDRLNAEND' A
#
# COMPACT_ATOMS: atom_id res chain seq x y z
N ALA A 1 28.58 19.61 2.25
CA ALA A 1 28.63 18.14 2.44
C ALA A 1 27.84 17.61 3.65
N ARG A 2 26.97 18.39 4.31
CA ARG A 2 26.24 17.91 5.52
C ARG A 2 25.10 16.92 5.23
N PHE A 3 24.56 16.94 4.01
CA PHE A 3 23.36 16.16 3.62
C PHE A 3 23.45 15.57 2.21
N SER A 4 24.65 15.56 1.62
CA SER A 4 24.87 15.06 0.26
C SER A 4 26.15 14.25 0.23
N SER A 5 26.09 13.11 -0.45
CA SER A 5 27.25 12.26 -0.72
C SER A 5 28.02 12.77 -1.94
N GLY A 6 29.27 12.33 -2.11
CA GLY A 6 29.99 12.51 -3.37
C GLY A 6 29.37 11.70 -4.51
N LEU A 7 29.81 11.97 -5.74
CA LEU A 7 29.33 11.29 -6.95
C LEU A 7 29.56 9.76 -6.87
N SER A 8 28.55 9.01 -7.28
CA SER A 8 28.46 7.55 -7.21
C SER A 8 27.61 7.00 -8.36
N VAL A 9 27.59 5.68 -8.54
CA VAL A 9 26.70 5.04 -9.52
C VAL A 9 25.22 5.26 -9.18
N LEU A 10 24.88 5.38 -7.89
CA LEU A 10 23.50 5.57 -7.44
C LEU A 10 22.89 6.88 -7.95
N ASP A 11 23.71 7.89 -8.28
CA ASP A 11 23.25 9.15 -8.86
C ASP A 11 22.64 8.97 -10.26
N PHE A 12 23.00 7.88 -10.94
CA PHE A 12 22.52 7.53 -12.28
C PHE A 12 21.49 6.38 -12.27
N MET A 13 21.17 5.83 -11.09
CA MET A 13 20.19 4.76 -10.95
C MET A 13 18.89 5.27 -10.32
N LYS A 14 17.78 4.58 -10.56
CA LYS A 14 16.51 4.79 -9.86
C LYS A 14 16.07 3.50 -9.18
N ARG A 15 15.52 3.62 -7.97
CA ARG A 15 14.99 2.47 -7.21
C ARG A 15 13.52 2.27 -7.57
N THR A 16 13.18 1.05 -7.97
CA THR A 16 11.79 0.60 -8.11
C THR A 16 11.40 -0.23 -6.89
N THR A 17 10.29 0.11 -6.25
CA THR A 17 9.73 -0.68 -5.15
C THR A 17 8.71 -1.68 -5.69
N LEU A 18 8.83 -2.94 -5.29
CA LEU A 18 7.86 -3.99 -5.60
C LEU A 18 7.10 -4.35 -4.32
N ALA A 19 5.77 -4.41 -4.39
CA ALA A 19 4.91 -4.80 -3.29
C ALA A 19 3.96 -5.92 -3.72
N LYS A 20 3.78 -6.92 -2.84
CA LYS A 20 2.85 -8.03 -3.02
C LYS A 20 2.15 -8.28 -1.70
N MET A 21 0.85 -8.57 -1.75
CA MET A 21 0.05 -8.90 -0.57
C MET A 21 -0.59 -10.27 -0.76
N SER A 22 -0.55 -11.10 0.28
CA SER A 22 -1.39 -12.30 0.35
C SER A 22 -2.81 -11.92 0.82
N PRO A 23 -3.81 -12.79 0.65
CA PRO A 23 -5.14 -12.60 1.24
C PRO A 23 -5.10 -12.29 2.75
N ALA A 24 -4.31 -13.06 3.51
CA ALA A 24 -4.15 -12.86 4.95
C ALA A 24 -3.52 -11.49 5.29
N SER A 25 -2.52 -11.05 4.52
CA SER A 25 -1.92 -9.72 4.69
C SER A 25 -2.93 -8.60 4.39
N LEU A 26 -3.75 -8.77 3.34
CA LEU A 26 -4.80 -7.80 3.00
C LEU A 26 -5.88 -7.74 4.07
N ALA A 27 -6.33 -8.89 4.59
CA ALA A 27 -7.26 -8.94 5.71
C ALA A 27 -6.71 -8.21 6.95
N ALA A 28 -5.41 -8.36 7.24
CA ALA A 28 -4.78 -7.75 8.39
C ALA A 28 -4.66 -6.21 8.29
N ILE A 29 -4.27 -5.66 7.13
CA ILE A 29 -3.98 -4.21 7.01
C ILE A 29 -5.06 -3.42 6.25
N GLY A 30 -5.94 -4.09 5.51
CA GLY A 30 -6.98 -3.47 4.69
C GLY A 30 -7.94 -2.56 5.48
N PRO A 31 -8.45 -2.96 6.66
CA PRO A 31 -9.33 -2.11 7.47
C PRO A 31 -8.67 -0.78 7.88
N ALA A 32 -7.36 -0.79 8.16
CA ALA A 32 -6.61 0.42 8.47
C ALA A 32 -6.47 1.32 7.23
N ALA A 33 -6.14 0.74 6.07
CA ALA A 33 -6.03 1.48 4.82
C ALA A 33 -7.35 2.16 4.43
N GLU A 34 -8.49 1.49 4.59
CA GLU A 34 -9.81 2.08 4.35
C GLU A 34 -10.14 3.20 5.35
N THR A 35 -9.77 3.01 6.63
CA THR A 35 -9.97 4.04 7.66
C THR A 35 -9.22 5.33 7.32
N LEU A 36 -7.95 5.21 6.90
CA LEU A 36 -7.15 6.35 6.45
C LEU A 36 -7.75 7.01 5.20
N ALA A 37 -8.14 6.21 4.21
CA ALA A 37 -8.76 6.72 2.99
C ALA A 37 -10.06 7.50 3.29
N ARG A 38 -10.85 7.07 4.28
CA ARG A 38 -12.05 7.81 4.71
C ARG A 38 -11.69 9.12 5.39
N SER A 39 -10.68 9.16 6.27
CA SER A 39 -10.25 10.41 6.91
C SER A 39 -9.65 11.42 5.93
N GLU A 40 -9.06 10.93 4.85
CA GLU A 40 -8.42 11.75 3.82
C GLU A 40 -9.37 12.14 2.67
N SER A 41 -10.66 11.78 2.76
CA SER A 41 -11.65 12.00 1.69
C SER A 41 -11.26 11.35 0.34
N LEU A 42 -10.61 10.19 0.40
CA LEU A 42 -10.18 9.39 -0.75
C LEU A 42 -11.08 8.15 -0.94
N GLN A 43 -12.38 8.36 -1.18
CA GLN A 43 -13.38 7.29 -1.19
C GLN A 43 -13.06 6.18 -2.20
N ALA A 44 -12.58 6.54 -3.40
CA ALA A 44 -12.20 5.54 -4.41
C ALA A 44 -11.05 4.63 -3.94
N HIS A 45 -10.09 5.16 -3.19
CA HIS A 45 -9.00 4.37 -2.62
C HIS A 45 -9.54 3.38 -1.58
N GLY A 46 -10.39 3.85 -0.66
CA GLY A 46 -11.04 2.99 0.34
C GLY A 46 -11.90 1.89 -0.29
N LEU A 47 -12.72 2.25 -1.28
CA LEU A 47 -13.55 1.30 -2.02
C LEU A 47 -12.72 0.21 -2.73
N SER A 48 -11.56 0.57 -3.27
CA SER A 48 -10.67 -0.41 -3.90
C SER A 48 -10.19 -1.50 -2.93
N VAL A 49 -10.01 -1.16 -1.65
CA VAL A 49 -9.65 -2.11 -0.60
C VAL A 49 -10.87 -2.90 -0.14
N ARG A 50 -11.97 -2.19 0.17
CA ARG A 50 -13.22 -2.76 0.70
C ARG A 50 -13.76 -3.88 -0.18
N VAL A 51 -13.89 -3.66 -1.49
CA VAL A 51 -14.42 -4.67 -2.43
C VAL A 51 -13.61 -5.98 -2.40
N ARG A 52 -12.29 -5.89 -2.19
CA ARG A 52 -11.44 -7.08 -2.09
C ARG A 52 -11.60 -7.78 -0.75
N LEU A 53 -11.72 -7.03 0.34
CA LEU A 53 -11.99 -7.59 1.68
C LEU A 53 -13.33 -8.31 1.72
N ASP A 54 -14.39 -7.70 1.20
CA ASP A 54 -15.73 -8.30 1.22
C ASP A 54 -15.74 -9.63 0.45
N ARG A 55 -15.06 -9.69 -0.70
CA ARG A 55 -14.87 -10.93 -1.44
C ARG A 55 -14.12 -12.00 -0.62
N LEU A 56 -13.02 -11.63 0.02
CA LEU A 56 -12.22 -12.57 0.82
C LEU A 56 -13.01 -13.10 2.03
N ASN A 57 -13.79 -12.25 2.68
CA ASN A 57 -14.62 -12.67 3.81
C ASN A 57 -15.73 -13.62 3.36
N ALA A 58 -16.38 -13.36 2.22
CA ALA A 58 -17.40 -14.25 1.67
C ALA A 58 -16.87 -15.62 1.20
N GLU A 59 -15.58 -15.74 0.89
CA GLU A 59 -14.92 -17.01 0.54
C GLU A 59 -14.50 -17.83 1.80
N ASN A 60 -14.54 -17.23 2.99
CA ASN A 60 -14.17 -17.88 4.26
C ASN A 60 -15.38 -18.33 5.11
N ASP A 61 -16.60 -17.96 4.72
CA ASP A 61 -17.88 -18.37 5.32
C ASP A 61 -18.45 -19.62 4.62
#